data_AF-A0A8T7GSJ6-F1
#
_entry.id   AF-A0A8T7GSJ6-F1
#
_cell.length_a   1.000
_cell.length_b   1.000
_cell.length_c   1.000
_cell.angle_alpha   90.00
_cell.angle_beta   90.00
_cell.angle_gamma   90.00
#
_symmetry.space_group_name_H-M   'P 1'
#
loop_
_entity.id
_entity.type
_entity.pdbx_description
1 polymer ?
#
loop_
_entity_poly.entity_id
_entity_poly.type
_entity_poly.pdbx_seq_one_letter_code
_entity_poly.pdbx_strand_id
1 'polypeptide(L)'
;MPVVLPLVVLLVSLGLLLVYLFARLAMRGSEHPLKNLRYEAGNPPRGRARRPILKQYYAYILLFLVVEPLLVLLYLVALTTPSNPVATGGWILLSTGIVTPILVYTLRKMHEGGV
;
A
#
# COMPACT_ATOMS: atom_id res chain seq x y z
N MET A 1 2.51 3.09 31.29
CA MET A 1 2.71 2.88 29.84
C MET A 1 1.78 3.64 28.88
N PRO A 2 0.62 4.24 29.25
CA PRO A 2 -0.27 4.87 28.26
C PRO A 2 0.26 6.21 27.69
N VAL A 3 1.25 6.83 28.34
CA VAL A 3 1.83 8.12 27.93
C VAL A 3 3.00 7.95 26.96
N VAL A 4 3.62 6.76 26.92
CA VAL A 4 4.81 6.52 26.08
C VAL A 4 4.45 6.52 24.60
N LEU A 5 3.35 5.84 24.22
CA LEU A 5 2.89 5.78 22.84
C LEU A 5 2.55 7.19 22.27
N PRO A 6 1.72 8.03 22.92
CA PRO A 6 1.43 9.36 22.39
C PRO A 6 2.67 10.26 22.37
N LEU A 7 3.58 10.13 23.34
CA LEU A 7 4.84 10.87 23.35
C LEU A 7 5.74 10.48 22.17
N VAL A 8 5.86 9.19 21.87
CA VAL A 8 6.62 8.70 20.70
C VAL A 8 6.02 9.22 19.41
N VAL A 9 4.69 9.14 19.24
CA VAL A 9 4.00 9.66 18.04
C VAL A 9 4.23 11.17 17.89
N LEU A 10 4.15 11.93 18.98
CA LEU A 10 4.39 13.38 18.97
C LEU A 10 5.83 13.70 18.56
N LEU A 11 6.82 13.01 19.14
CA LEU A 11 8.24 13.25 18.86
C LEU A 11 8.58 12.91 17.40
N VAL A 12 8.06 11.79 16.88
CA VAL A 12 8.26 11.42 15.47
C VAL A 12 7.64 12.45 14.54
N SER A 13 6.40 12.88 14.83
CA SER A 13 5.70 13.89 14.01
C SER A 13 6.43 15.23 14.02
N LEU A 14 6.91 15.67 15.19
CA LEU A 14 7.70 16.88 15.33
C LEU A 14 9.04 16.77 14.59
N GLY A 15 9.71 15.62 14.69
CA GLY A 15 10.93 15.34 13.94
C GLY A 15 10.73 15.44 12.42
N LEU A 16 9.68 14.82 11.89
CA LEU A 16 9.33 14.91 10.46
C LEU A 16 9.03 16.35 10.03
N LEU A 17 8.32 17.12 10.86
CA LEU A 17 8.05 18.53 10.59
C LEU A 17 9.35 19.35 10.54
N LEU A 18 10.25 19.15 11.50
CA LEU A 18 11.55 19.84 11.53
C LEU A 18 12.40 19.49 10.30
N VAL A 19 12.43 18.21 9.91
CA VAL A 19 13.12 17.77 8.68
C VAL A 19 12.52 18.45 7.46
N TYR A 20 11.19 18.52 7.35
CA TYR A 20 10.50 19.20 6.25
C TYR A 20 10.84 20.70 6.20
N LEU A 21 10.81 21.39 7.35
CA LEU A 21 11.13 22.82 7.43
C LEU A 21 12.59 23.08 7.07
N PHE A 22 13.51 22.27 7.58
CA PHE A 22 14.93 22.36 7.24
C PHE A 22 15.15 22.11 5.74
N ALA A 23 14.56 21.05 5.19
CA ALA A 23 14.59 20.74 3.77
C ALA A 23 14.08 21.91 2.92
N ARG A 24 12.97 22.53 3.30
CA ARG A 24 12.40 23.68 2.61
C ARG A 24 13.31 24.92 2.67
N LEU A 25 13.98 25.16 3.80
CA LEU A 25 14.91 26.28 3.96
C LEU A 25 16.21 26.04 3.18
N ALA A 26 16.78 24.84 3.28
CA ALA A 26 18.05 24.48 2.66
C ALA A 26 17.94 24.31 1.12
N MET A 27 16.81 23.80 0.62
CA MET A 27 16.59 23.57 -0.82
C MET A 27 15.88 24.72 -1.54
N ARG A 28 15.81 25.91 -0.93
CA ARG A 28 15.30 27.12 -1.59
C ARG A 28 16.26 27.56 -2.71
N GLY A 29 16.09 26.97 -3.89
CA GLY A 29 16.77 27.37 -5.13
C GLY A 29 15.99 28.46 -5.89
N SER A 30 16.55 28.95 -7.00
CA SER A 30 15.87 29.98 -7.82
C SER A 30 14.52 29.51 -8.36
N GLU A 31 13.52 30.38 -8.34
CA GLU A 31 12.22 30.11 -8.94
C GLU A 31 12.27 30.39 -10.45
N HIS A 32 12.71 29.38 -11.22
CA HIS A 32 12.71 29.46 -12.67
C HIS A 32 11.36 28.94 -13.22
N PRO A 33 10.69 29.62 -14.15
CA PRO A 33 9.38 29.22 -14.66
C PRO A 33 9.34 27.77 -15.20
N LEU A 34 10.42 27.33 -15.84
CA LEU A 34 10.55 25.96 -16.36
C LEU A 34 10.59 24.88 -15.27
N LYS A 35 10.98 25.18 -14.02
CA LYS A 35 11.02 24.20 -12.92
C LYS A 35 9.63 23.69 -12.54
N ASN A 36 8.60 24.49 -12.81
CA ASN A 36 7.21 24.17 -12.48
C ASN A 36 6.46 23.54 -13.66
N LEU A 37 7.10 23.42 -14.83
CA LEU A 37 6.52 22.74 -15.98
C LEU A 37 6.79 21.24 -15.91
N ARG A 38 5.91 20.46 -16.54
CA ARG A 38 6.13 19.02 -16.68
C ARG A 38 7.37 18.78 -17.54
N TYR A 39 8.18 17.81 -17.13
CA TYR A 39 9.26 17.32 -17.98
C TYR A 39 8.67 16.67 -19.23
N GLU A 40 9.09 17.15 -20.39
CA GLU A 40 8.70 16.66 -21.73
C GLU A 40 9.95 16.62 -22.61
N ALA A 41 9.90 15.91 -23.74
CA ALA A 41 11.00 15.82 -24.71
C ALA A 41 11.14 17.09 -25.58
N GLY A 42 11.07 18.28 -24.97
CA GLY A 42 11.24 19.58 -25.63
C GLY A 42 10.00 20.14 -26.34
N ASN A 43 8.96 19.33 -26.56
CA ASN A 43 7.69 19.78 -27.12
C ASN A 43 6.68 20.11 -26.01
N PRO A 44 5.82 21.13 -26.19
CA PRO A 44 4.74 21.38 -25.26
C PRO A 44 3.80 20.16 -25.20
N PRO A 45 3.27 19.82 -24.00
CA PRO A 45 2.40 18.67 -23.84
C PRO A 45 1.17 18.83 -24.73
N ARG A 46 0.89 17.81 -25.56
CA ARG A 46 -0.28 17.75 -26.43
C ARG A 46 -1.07 16.48 -26.17
N GLY A 47 -2.40 16.58 -26.23
CA GLY A 47 -3.31 15.47 -26.02
C GLY A 47 -3.74 15.28 -24.56
N ARG A 48 -4.38 14.14 -24.28
CA ARG A 48 -4.91 13.81 -22.94
C ARG A 48 -3.87 13.07 -22.12
N ALA A 49 -3.68 13.50 -20.87
CA ALA A 49 -2.75 12.87 -19.92
C ALA A 49 -3.22 11.49 -19.43
N ARG A 50 -4.50 11.14 -19.60
CA ARG A 50 -5.04 9.84 -19.17
C ARG A 50 -4.82 8.80 -20.27
N ARG A 51 -3.95 7.83 -19.99
CA ARG A 51 -3.87 6.58 -20.75
C ARG A 51 -4.78 5.54 -20.10
N PRO A 52 -5.40 4.64 -20.87
CA PRO A 52 -6.07 3.49 -20.28
C PRO A 52 -5.01 2.70 -19.50
N ILE A 53 -5.25 2.52 -18.20
CA ILE A 53 -4.43 1.65 -17.38
C ILE A 53 -4.60 0.24 -17.93
N LEU A 54 -3.49 -0.45 -18.22
CA LEU A 54 -3.50 -1.84 -18.64
C LEU A 54 -4.27 -2.65 -17.59
N LYS A 55 -5.25 -3.46 -18.04
CA LYS A 55 -6.07 -4.32 -17.17
C LYS A 55 -5.22 -5.21 -16.25
N GLN A 56 -3.97 -5.48 -16.64
CA GLN A 56 -2.98 -6.21 -15.86
C GLN A 56 -2.75 -5.60 -14.46
N TYR A 57 -2.63 -4.28 -14.32
CA TYR A 57 -2.39 -3.65 -13.00
C TYR A 57 -3.58 -3.82 -12.06
N TYR A 58 -4.80 -3.90 -12.60
CA TYR A 58 -6.00 -4.06 -11.80
C TYR A 58 -6.04 -5.43 -11.11
N ALA A 59 -5.64 -6.48 -11.81
CA ALA A 59 -5.51 -7.82 -11.25
C ALA A 59 -4.50 -7.90 -10.11
N TYR A 60 -3.33 -7.27 -10.26
CA TYR A 60 -2.31 -7.25 -9.20
C TYR A 60 -2.79 -6.51 -7.96
N ILE A 61 -3.53 -5.41 -8.12
CA ILE A 61 -4.13 -4.68 -7.00
C ILE A 61 -5.15 -5.55 -6.26
N LEU A 62 -6.01 -6.27 -6.99
CA LEU A 62 -6.97 -7.19 -6.37
C LEU A 62 -6.27 -8.33 -5.65
N LEU A 63 -5.22 -8.92 -6.24
CA LEU A 63 -4.44 -9.96 -5.59
C LEU A 63 -3.81 -9.45 -4.29
N PHE A 64 -3.21 -8.27 -4.33
CA PHE A 64 -2.63 -7.62 -3.15
C PHE A 64 -3.68 -7.42 -2.06
N LEU A 65 -4.86 -6.89 -2.41
CA LEU A 65 -5.97 -6.65 -1.49
C LEU A 65 -6.50 -7.93 -0.83
N VAL A 66 -6.30 -9.08 -1.46
CA VAL A 66 -6.75 -10.39 -0.96
C VAL A 66 -5.67 -11.04 -0.10
N VAL A 67 -4.42 -11.00 -0.55
CA VAL A 67 -3.29 -11.67 0.10
C VAL A 67 -2.85 -10.93 1.37
N GLU A 68 -2.80 -9.59 1.34
CA GLU A 68 -2.33 -8.82 2.50
C GLU A 68 -3.19 -9.06 3.75
N PRO A 69 -4.53 -8.95 3.72
CA PRO A 69 -5.36 -9.23 4.90
C PRO A 69 -5.26 -10.67 5.37
N LEU A 70 -5.09 -11.63 4.45
CA LEU A 70 -4.89 -13.03 4.82
C LEU A 70 -3.61 -13.19 5.64
N LEU A 71 -2.50 -12.60 5.19
CA LEU A 71 -1.23 -12.66 5.90
C LEU A 71 -1.32 -11.99 7.28
N VAL A 72 -2.02 -10.85 7.39
CA VAL A 72 -2.27 -10.20 8.67
C VAL A 72 -3.08 -11.09 9.62
N LEU A 73 -4.15 -11.73 9.13
CA LEU A 73 -4.95 -12.65 9.94
C LEU A 73 -4.14 -13.86 10.39
N LEU A 74 -3.37 -14.49 9.50
CA LEU A 74 -2.52 -15.63 9.84
C LEU A 74 -1.45 -15.24 10.87
N TYR A 75 -0.86 -14.05 10.74
CA TYR A 75 0.09 -13.52 11.71
C TYR A 75 -0.56 -13.32 13.10
N LEU A 76 -1.77 -12.75 13.16
CA LEU A 76 -2.50 -12.56 14.41
C LEU A 76 -2.89 -13.89 15.07
N VAL A 77 -3.27 -14.90 14.27
CA VAL A 77 -3.57 -16.25 14.79
C VAL A 77 -2.32 -16.88 15.40
N ALA A 78 -1.17 -16.75 14.73
CA ALA A 78 0.11 -17.25 15.24
C ALA A 78 0.51 -16.60 16.57
N LEU A 79 0.19 -15.32 16.77
CA LEU A 79 0.49 -14.60 18.02
C LEU A 79 -0.47 -14.93 19.16
N THR A 80 -1.75 -15.17 18.88
CA THR A 80 -2.79 -15.22 19.92
C THR A 80 -3.12 -16.64 20.40
N THR A 81 -2.90 -17.67 19.58
CA THR A 81 -3.33 -19.05 19.90
C THR A 81 -2.19 -20.07 19.93
N PRO A 82 -0.97 -19.76 20.43
CA PRO A 82 0.19 -20.65 20.24
C PRO A 82 0.04 -22.02 20.94
N SER A 83 -0.74 -22.12 22.01
CA SER A 83 -0.83 -23.31 22.88
C SER A 83 -1.99 -24.26 22.57
N ASN A 84 -2.94 -23.88 21.71
CA ASN A 84 -4.09 -24.72 21.35
C ASN A 84 -4.09 -25.05 19.85
N PRO A 85 -3.52 -26.19 19.44
CA PRO A 85 -3.34 -26.52 18.02
C PRO A 85 -4.68 -26.71 17.29
N VAL A 86 -5.72 -27.17 17.97
CA VAL A 86 -7.05 -27.36 17.37
C VAL A 86 -7.70 -26.02 17.05
N ALA A 87 -7.66 -25.07 18.00
CA ALA A 87 -8.18 -23.73 17.79
C ALA A 87 -7.38 -22.98 16.71
N THR A 88 -6.05 -23.09 16.72
CA THR A 88 -5.17 -22.50 15.69
C THR A 88 -5.48 -23.05 14.30
N GLY A 89 -5.64 -24.37 14.17
CA GLY A 89 -6.07 -24.99 12.92
C GLY A 89 -7.43 -24.48 12.45
N GLY A 90 -8.39 -24.35 13.37
CA GLY A 90 -9.71 -23.78 13.08
C GLY A 90 -9.66 -22.35 12.55
N TRP A 91 -8.87 -21.48 13.19
CA TRP A 91 -8.72 -20.09 12.75
C TRP A 91 -7.98 -19.95 11.42
N ILE A 92 -6.98 -20.81 11.16
CA ILE A 92 -6.31 -20.85 9.85
C ILE A 92 -7.30 -21.28 8.76
N LEU A 93 -8.08 -22.33 8.99
CA LEU A 93 -9.08 -22.80 8.02
C LEU A 93 -10.17 -21.76 7.78
N LEU A 94 -10.63 -21.07 8.81
CA LEU A 94 -11.62 -20.01 8.67
C LEU A 94 -11.07 -18.81 7.87
N SER A 95 -9.90 -18.30 8.23
CA SER A 95 -9.28 -17.14 7.57
C SER A 95 -8.96 -17.42 6.10
N THR A 96 -8.36 -18.59 5.81
CA THR A 96 -8.11 -19.04 4.44
C THR A 96 -9.41 -19.30 3.67
N GLY A 97 -10.40 -19.91 4.31
CA GLY A 97 -11.72 -20.21 3.72
C GLY A 97 -12.47 -18.96 3.29
N ILE A 98 -12.45 -17.89 4.09
CA ILE A 98 -13.09 -16.60 3.76
C ILE A 98 -12.41 -15.94 2.55
N VAL A 99 -11.09 -16.04 2.45
CA VAL A 99 -10.28 -15.37 1.42
C VAL A 99 -10.30 -16.15 0.10
N THR A 100 -10.38 -17.48 0.16
CA THR A 100 -10.38 -18.39 -1.00
C THR A 100 -11.36 -18.02 -2.12
N PRO A 101 -12.66 -17.75 -1.88
CA PRO A 101 -13.60 -17.41 -2.97
C PRO A 101 -13.20 -16.12 -3.68
N ILE A 102 -12.66 -15.14 -2.93
CA ILE A 102 -12.20 -13.88 -3.50
C ILE A 102 -10.94 -14.11 -4.34
N LEU A 103 -10.00 -14.93 -3.85
CA LEU A 103 -8.81 -15.31 -4.61
C LEU A 103 -9.17 -16.03 -5.91
N VAL A 104 -10.08 -17.00 -5.86
CA VAL A 104 -10.56 -17.74 -7.05
C VAL A 104 -11.22 -16.80 -8.06
N TYR A 105 -12.08 -15.89 -7.60
CA TYR A 105 -12.67 -14.86 -8.47
C TYR A 105 -11.58 -14.01 -9.16
N THR A 106 -10.58 -13.59 -8.38
CA THR A 106 -9.50 -12.74 -8.87
C THR A 106 -8.64 -13.46 -9.91
N LEU A 107 -8.29 -14.72 -9.66
CA LEU A 107 -7.52 -15.55 -10.60
C LEU A 107 -8.28 -15.85 -11.89
N ARG A 108 -9.59 -16.11 -11.82
CA ARG A 108 -10.43 -16.26 -13.02
C ARG A 108 -10.44 -14.99 -13.85
N LYS A 109 -10.59 -13.84 -13.20
CA LYS A 109 -10.60 -12.53 -13.87
C LYS A 109 -9.23 -12.16 -14.46
N MET A 110 -8.14 -12.63 -13.85
CA MET A 110 -6.79 -12.55 -14.43
C MET A 110 -6.70 -13.32 -15.73
N HIS A 111 -7.18 -14.57 -15.72
CA HIS A 111 -7.15 -15.45 -16.90
C HIS A 111 -8.03 -14.91 -18.04
N GLU A 112 -9.25 -14.47 -17.74
CA GLU A 112 -10.17 -13.85 -18.72
C GLU A 112 -9.66 -12.49 -19.25
N GLY A 113 -8.81 -11.82 -18.47
CA GLY A 113 -8.28 -10.49 -18.75
C GLY A 113 -7.21 -10.41 -19.83
N GLY A 114 -6.75 -11.55 -20.36
CA GLY A 114 -5.74 -11.62 -21.43
C GLY A 114 -4.33 -11.35 -20.92
N VAL A 115 -3.77 -12.35 -20.24
CA VAL A 115 -2.41 -12.85 -20.49
C VAL A 115 -2.56 -14.29 -20.97
#